data_AF-A0AA37Q3D9-F1
#
_entry.id   AF-A0AA37Q3D9-F1
#
_cell.length_a   1.000
_cell.length_b   1.000
_cell.length_c   1.000
_cell.angle_alpha   90.00
_cell.angle_beta   90.00
_cell.angle_gamma   90.00
#
_symmetry.space_group_name_H-M   'P 1'
#
loop_
_entity.id
_entity.type
_entity.pdbx_description
1 polymer ?
#
loop_
_entity_poly.entity_id
_entity_poly.type
_entity_poly.pdbx_seq_one_letter_code
_entity_poly.pdbx_strand_id
1 'polypeptide(L)'
;MMPPQHALEERPQPQQAGRRMVTDRDTGRTWQIWEADTARLPGARGARCLIFDAQDVIRRVWLVPDDWRAMTDEGLLRLMRGR
;
A
#
# COMPACT_ATOMS: atom_id res chain seq x y z
N MET A 1 -7.21 1.40 44.47
CA MET A 1 -8.03 1.06 43.28
C MET A 1 -7.35 1.72 42.09
N MET A 2 -6.61 0.96 41.29
CA MET A 2 -5.90 1.47 40.10
C MET A 2 -6.88 1.47 38.91
N PRO A 3 -6.94 2.53 38.09
CA PRO A 3 -7.73 2.49 36.85
C PRO A 3 -7.08 1.53 35.85
N PRO A 4 -7.85 0.84 35.00
CA PRO A 4 -7.31 -0.09 34.02
C PRO A 4 -6.51 0.69 32.98
N GLN A 5 -5.26 0.26 32.78
CA GLN A 5 -4.32 0.87 31.86
C GLN A 5 -4.77 0.61 30.42
N HIS A 6 -5.17 1.68 29.72
CA HIS A 6 -5.01 1.87 28.28
C HIS A 6 -5.28 0.64 27.40
N ALA A 7 -6.56 0.37 27.13
CA ALA A 7 -6.92 -0.07 25.79
C ALA A 7 -6.63 1.12 24.87
N LEU A 8 -5.41 1.17 24.31
CA LEU A 8 -5.14 2.00 23.16
C LEU A 8 -6.06 1.46 22.06
N GLU A 9 -7.23 2.07 21.90
CA GLU A 9 -8.01 1.96 20.69
C GLU A 9 -7.04 2.25 19.56
N GLU A 10 -6.60 1.21 18.85
CA GLU A 10 -5.85 1.32 17.61
C GLU A 10 -6.78 2.00 16.61
N ARG A 11 -6.91 3.33 16.73
CA ARG A 11 -7.63 4.15 15.78
C ARG A 11 -6.97 3.86 14.45
N PRO A 12 -7.66 3.21 13.50
CA PRO A 12 -7.03 2.89 12.25
C PRO A 12 -6.57 4.20 11.65
N GLN A 13 -5.26 4.33 11.44
CA GLN A 13 -4.69 5.56 10.92
C GLN A 13 -5.39 5.86 9.59
N PRO A 14 -5.69 7.12 9.23
CA PRO A 14 -6.41 7.43 7.99
C PRO A 14 -5.74 6.85 6.73
N GLN A 15 -4.45 6.58 6.78
CA GLN A 15 -3.66 5.85 5.79
C GLN A 15 -4.01 4.34 5.62
N GLN A 16 -4.82 3.73 6.51
CA GLN A 16 -5.35 2.37 6.36
C GLN A 16 -6.63 2.32 5.52
N ALA A 17 -7.41 3.41 5.47
CA ALA A 17 -8.62 3.49 4.66
C ALA A 17 -8.22 3.50 3.18
N GLY A 18 -8.41 2.37 2.50
CA GLY A 18 -8.06 2.21 1.09
C GLY A 18 -6.75 1.46 0.83
N ARG A 19 -6.21 0.72 1.80
CA ARG A 19 -5.20 -0.31 1.53
C ARG A 19 -5.87 -1.58 0.99
N ARG A 20 -5.26 -2.21 -0.02
CA ARG A 20 -5.67 -3.51 -0.55
C ARG A 20 -4.62 -4.55 -0.22
N MET A 21 -5.06 -5.73 0.20
CA MET A 21 -4.17 -6.86 0.44
C MET A 21 -4.16 -7.77 -0.78
N VAL A 22 -2.98 -8.16 -1.25
CA VAL A 22 -2.80 -9.08 -2.39
C VAL A 22 -1.74 -10.10 -2.05
N THR A 23 -2.05 -11.39 -2.22
CA THR A 23 -1.07 -12.46 -2.04
C THR A 23 -0.51 -12.89 -3.39
N ASP A 24 0.80 -12.72 -3.56
CA ASP A 24 1.54 -13.23 -4.71
C ASP A 24 1.70 -14.75 -4.57
N ARG A 25 0.97 -15.50 -5.41
CA ARG A 25 1.00 -16.97 -5.37
C ARG A 25 2.33 -17.56 -5.84
N ASP A 26 3.12 -16.81 -6.63
CA ASP A 26 4.41 -17.27 -7.12
C ASP A 26 5.47 -17.23 -6.03
N THR A 27 5.43 -16.18 -5.19
CA THR A 27 6.45 -15.92 -4.16
C THR A 27 5.98 -16.19 -2.74
N GLY A 28 4.67 -16.39 -2.53
CA GLY A 28 4.04 -16.52 -1.21
C GLY A 28 3.96 -15.20 -0.44
N ARG A 29 4.38 -14.06 -1.02
CA ARG A 29 4.41 -12.77 -0.34
C ARG A 29 3.03 -12.13 -0.30
N THR A 30 2.67 -11.59 0.84
CA THR A 30 1.48 -10.76 0.97
C THR A 30 1.88 -9.29 0.91
N TRP A 31 1.30 -8.59 -0.05
CA TRP A 31 1.51 -7.17 -0.31
C TRP A 31 0.35 -6.36 0.19
N GLN A 32 0.65 -5.34 0.99
CA GLN A 32 -0.26 -4.27 1.29
C GLN A 32 -0.03 -3.13 0.30
N ILE A 33 -1.10 -2.76 -0.41
CA ILE A 33 -1.02 -1.85 -1.55
C ILE A 33 -1.88 -0.62 -1.29
N TRP A 34 -1.32 0.57 -1.49
CA TRP A 34 -2.09 1.82 -1.41
C TRP A 34 -1.50 2.91 -2.27
N GLU A 35 -2.34 3.89 -2.58
CA GLU A 35 -1.94 5.12 -3.25
C GLU A 35 -1.46 6.14 -2.22
N ALA A 36 -0.31 6.75 -2.50
CA ALA A 36 0.28 7.81 -1.69
C ALA A 36 0.34 9.11 -2.50
N ASP A 37 -0.12 10.21 -1.90
CA ASP A 37 0.14 11.56 -2.39
C ASP A 37 1.62 11.89 -2.18
N THR A 38 2.26 12.29 -3.27
CA THR A 38 3.68 12.62 -3.33
C THR A 38 3.92 13.99 -3.98
N ALA A 39 2.87 14.77 -4.25
CA ALA A 39 2.93 16.03 -4.98
C ALA A 39 3.84 17.07 -4.32
N ARG A 40 4.02 16.98 -3.00
CA ARG A 40 4.86 17.90 -2.21
C ARG A 40 6.19 17.30 -1.79
N LEU A 41 6.52 16.09 -2.24
CA LEU A 41 7.76 15.42 -1.84
C LEU A 41 8.91 15.79 -2.80
N PRO A 42 10.01 16.39 -2.30
CA PRO A 42 11.18 16.64 -3.11
C PRO A 42 11.73 15.35 -3.74
N GLY A 43 11.98 15.36 -5.05
CA GLY A 43 12.50 14.19 -5.78
C GLY A 43 11.44 13.15 -6.15
N ALA A 44 10.15 13.42 -5.96
CA ALA A 44 9.07 12.57 -6.46
C ALA A 44 9.06 12.55 -8.00
N ARG A 45 8.70 11.39 -8.58
CA ARG A 45 8.59 11.23 -10.04
C ARG A 45 7.17 11.48 -10.58
N GLY A 46 6.23 11.84 -9.71
CA GLY A 46 4.84 12.12 -10.04
C GLY A 46 4.09 12.67 -8.82
N ALA A 47 2.85 13.12 -9.03
CA ALA A 47 2.00 13.63 -7.95
C ALA A 47 1.47 12.53 -7.03
N ARG A 48 1.39 11.29 -7.53
CA ARG A 48 0.93 10.11 -6.81
C ARG A 48 1.81 8.91 -7.15
N CYS A 49 1.89 7.95 -6.23
CA CYS A 49 2.47 6.64 -6.48
C CYS A 49 1.67 5.53 -5.79
N LEU A 50 1.75 4.31 -6.31
CA LEU A 50 1.34 3.12 -5.58
C LEU A 50 2.51 2.59 -4.78
N ILE A 51 2.28 2.40 -3.49
CA ILE A 51 3.20 1.72 -2.59
C ILE A 51 2.74 0.28 -2.46
N PHE A 52 3.68 -0.64 -2.69
CA PHE A 52 3.57 -2.05 -2.42
C PHE A 52 4.50 -2.35 -1.27
N ASP A 53 3.93 -2.70 -0.12
CA ASP A 53 4.66 -3.00 1.10
C ASP A 53 4.48 -4.48 1.45
N ALA A 54 5.59 -5.17 1.55
CA ALA A 54 5.68 -6.51 2.12
C ALA A 54 6.72 -6.47 3.24
N GLN A 55 6.66 -7.47 4.12
CA GLN A 55 7.39 -7.50 5.39
C GLN A 55 8.89 -7.13 5.31
N ASP A 56 9.56 -7.47 4.20
CA ASP A 56 10.99 -7.23 3.94
C ASP A 56 11.27 -6.21 2.82
N VAL A 57 10.25 -5.71 2.12
CA VAL A 57 10.46 -4.92 0.90
C VAL A 57 9.34 -3.91 0.66
N ILE A 58 9.75 -2.70 0.30
CA ILE A 58 8.85 -1.66 -0.19
C ILE A 58 9.18 -1.36 -1.65
N ARG A 59 8.15 -1.39 -2.51
CA ARG A 59 8.25 -0.96 -3.91
C ARG A 59 7.31 0.21 -4.16
N ARG A 60 7.75 1.12 -5.02
CA ARG A 60 6.97 2.29 -5.45
C ARG A 60 6.79 2.24 -6.95
N VAL A 61 5.54 2.27 -7.40
CA VAL A 61 5.17 2.38 -8.80
C VAL A 61 4.60 3.77 -9.05
N TRP A 62 5.19 4.50 -9.99
CA TRP A 62 4.80 5.89 -10.31
C TRP A 62 3.72 5.98 -11.39
N LEU A 63 3.51 4.90 -12.13
CA LEU A 63 2.34 4.76 -13.01
C LEU A 63 1.17 4.28 -12.15
N VAL A 64 0.25 5.19 -11.83
CA VAL A 64 -0.94 4.90 -11.02
C VAL A 64 -2.18 4.93 -11.92
N PRO A 65 -2.71 3.76 -12.33
CA PRO A 65 -4.00 3.68 -13.01
C PRO A 65 -5.12 4.22 -12.13
N ASP A 66 -6.09 4.95 -12.70
CA ASP A 66 -7.21 5.51 -11.93
C ASP A 66 -8.11 4.42 -11.33
N ASP A 67 -8.14 3.24 -11.95
CA ASP A 67 -8.94 2.08 -11.59
C ASP A 67 -8.13 0.99 -10.88
N TRP A 68 -6.92 1.29 -10.38
CA TRP A 68 -6.04 0.29 -9.76
C TRP A 68 -6.72 -0.53 -8.66
N ARG A 69 -7.68 0.07 -7.94
CA ARG A 69 -8.47 -0.59 -6.90
C ARG A 69 -9.31 -1.74 -7.44
N ALA A 70 -9.80 -1.62 -8.67
CA ALA A 70 -10.64 -2.62 -9.35
C ALA A 70 -9.84 -3.63 -10.18
N MET A 71 -8.53 -3.41 -10.39
CA MET A 71 -7.67 -4.34 -11.12
C MET A 71 -7.63 -5.72 -10.48
N THR A 72 -7.28 -6.75 -11.23
CA THR A 72 -7.02 -8.08 -10.66
C THR A 72 -5.75 -8.08 -9.82
N ASP A 73 -5.64 -9.02 -8.89
CA ASP A 73 -4.42 -9.23 -8.09
C ASP A 73 -3.19 -9.43 -9.00
N GLU A 74 -3.34 -10.26 -10.04
CA GLU A 74 -2.30 -10.49 -11.04
C GLU A 74 -1.92 -9.20 -11.78
N GLY A 75 -2.89 -8.36 -12.14
CA GLY A 75 -2.64 -7.07 -12.79
C GLY A 75 -1.81 -6.12 -11.90
N LEU A 76 -2.11 -6.07 -10.60
CA LEU A 76 -1.34 -5.28 -9.64
C LEU A 76 0.08 -5.81 -9.46
N LEU A 77 0.25 -7.13 -9.36
CA LEU A 77 1.56 -7.76 -9.26
C LEU A 77 2.40 -7.57 -10.52
N ARG A 78 1.77 -7.62 -11.70
CA ARG A 78 2.41 -7.34 -12.98
C ARG A 78 2.89 -5.89 -13.08
N LEU A 79 2.03 -4.94 -12.69
CA LEU A 79 2.36 -3.53 -12.60
C LEU A 79 3.57 -3.28 -11.68
N MET A 80 3.61 -3.93 -10.51
CA MET A 80 4.74 -3.87 -9.57
C MET A 80 6.05 -4.42 -10.16
N ARG A 81 5.97 -5.51 -10.92
CA ARG A 81 7.12 -6.16 -11.57
C ARG A 81 7.64 -5.37 -12.78
N GLY A 82 6.90 -4.37 -13.27
CA GLY A 82 7.27 -3.54 -14.41
C GLY A 82 7.29 -4.31 -15.74
N ARG A 83 6.40 -5.30 -15.90
CA ARG A 83 6.30 -6.16 -17.09
C ARG A 83 4.91 -6.08 -17.73
#